data_AF-A0A016UFD2-F1
#
_entry.id   AF-A0A016UFD2-F1
#
_cell.length_a   1.000
_cell.length_b   1.000
_cell.length_c   1.000
_cell.angle_alpha   90.00
_cell.angle_beta   90.00
_cell.angle_gamma   90.00
#
_symmetry.space_group_name_H-M   'P 1'
#
loop_
_entity.id
_entity.type
_entity.pdbx_description
1 polymer ?
#
loop_
_entity_poly.entity_id
_entity_poly.type
_entity_poly.pdbx_seq_one_letter_code
_entity_poly.pdbx_strand_id
1 'polypeptide(L)'
;MAKPEKSEEKSPTPPLNAKGLFETYEKDGKKITEILRFNAVEVFFAGFIPPLVGSVSAIAIALIFHNDEISNYNWQCGRARLPSLSRIINLSVERTFWQLFLLFHVPIRVIELVTGFSRYKRLRNIHYTRTVLYEISRYAYFYVGLAELVFLSALSIVGERENIQMHVIFFYIFGFCGIGHMLANIFCHAHSLYYINPYGRLSYYLKIIFSSLYILSAPVLVGAFILYWKQCITWAYDVFAICEYCGVFLNICFHGCAFFDIRYKVCFSVRHIEPVKNKEKEQPEPKKVSVDIELRNRAHG
;
A
#
# COMPACT_ATOMS: atom_id res chain seq x y z
N MET A 1 9.47 -53.67 -2.76
CA MET A 1 8.74 -52.61 -3.48
C MET A 1 7.67 -52.05 -2.55
N ALA A 2 7.95 -50.92 -1.90
CA ALA A 2 6.97 -50.22 -1.08
C ALA A 2 6.16 -49.25 -1.95
N LYS A 3 4.82 -49.27 -1.82
CA LYS A 3 3.92 -48.33 -2.49
C LYS A 3 4.20 -46.90 -2.01
N PRO A 4 4.17 -45.88 -2.89
CA PRO A 4 4.27 -44.50 -2.47
C PRO A 4 2.95 -44.07 -1.81
N GLU A 5 3.03 -43.56 -0.58
CA GLU A 5 1.94 -42.84 0.07
C GLU A 5 1.62 -41.57 -0.73
N LYS A 6 0.37 -41.43 -1.17
CA LYS A 6 -0.16 -40.18 -1.70
C LYS A 6 -0.18 -39.17 -0.56
N SER A 7 0.68 -38.15 -0.64
CA SER A 7 0.55 -36.94 0.16
C SER A 7 -0.74 -36.23 -0.25
N GLU A 8 -1.81 -36.40 0.52
CA GLU A 8 -3.02 -35.59 0.39
C GLU A 8 -2.66 -34.13 0.66
N GLU A 9 -2.77 -33.32 -0.39
CA GLU A 9 -2.65 -31.87 -0.32
C GLU A 9 -3.82 -31.34 0.53
N LYS A 10 -3.62 -31.28 1.85
CA LYS A 10 -4.62 -30.73 2.78
C LYS A 10 -4.93 -29.29 2.36
N SER A 11 -6.18 -29.06 1.98
CA SER A 11 -6.72 -27.72 1.74
C SER A 11 -6.28 -26.76 2.86
N PRO A 12 -5.75 -25.57 2.52
CA PRO A 12 -5.18 -24.65 3.50
C PRO A 12 -6.21 -24.04 4.46
N THR A 13 -7.51 -24.23 4.19
CA THR A 13 -8.63 -23.78 5.00
C THR A 13 -9.17 -24.91 5.88
N PRO A 14 -9.22 -24.74 7.23
CA PRO A 14 -9.90 -25.69 8.09
C PRO A 14 -11.38 -25.78 7.71
N PRO A 15 -11.99 -26.97 7.83
CA PRO A 15 -13.38 -27.17 7.46
C PRO A 15 -14.30 -26.26 8.27
N LEU A 16 -15.33 -25.73 7.61
CA LEU A 16 -16.41 -25.02 8.28
C LEU A 16 -17.32 -26.05 8.96
N ASN A 17 -17.77 -25.74 10.18
CA ASN A 17 -18.74 -26.56 10.88
C ASN A 17 -20.13 -26.49 10.19
N ALA A 18 -21.09 -27.29 10.67
CA ALA A 18 -22.45 -27.32 10.14
C ALA A 18 -23.21 -25.97 10.18
N LYS A 19 -22.68 -24.96 10.87
CA LYS A 19 -23.22 -23.59 10.94
C LYS A 19 -22.46 -22.60 10.03
N GLY A 20 -21.53 -23.07 9.21
CA GLY A 20 -20.71 -22.22 8.34
C GLY A 20 -19.67 -21.39 9.10
N LEU A 21 -19.31 -21.79 10.33
CA LEU A 21 -18.29 -21.13 11.16
C LEU A 21 -17.04 -21.99 11.26
N PHE A 22 -15.87 -21.37 11.43
CA PHE A 22 -14.65 -22.11 11.72
C PHE A 22 -14.75 -22.86 13.05
N GLU A 23 -14.14 -24.05 13.14
CA GLU A 23 -14.15 -24.85 14.37
C GLU A 23 -13.56 -24.08 15.55
N THR A 24 -14.28 -24.11 16.67
CA THR A 24 -13.82 -23.50 17.92
C THR A 24 -12.68 -24.32 18.51
N TYR A 25 -11.61 -23.67 18.93
CA TYR A 25 -10.52 -24.32 19.65
C TYR A 25 -10.22 -23.60 20.96
N GLU A 26 -9.73 -24.35 21.94
CA GLU A 26 -9.32 -23.83 23.23
C GLU A 26 -7.80 -23.57 23.23
N LYS A 27 -7.41 -22.36 23.64
CA LYS A 27 -6.01 -21.97 23.80
C LYS A 27 -5.89 -21.08 25.03
N ASP A 28 -4.97 -21.40 25.93
CA ASP A 28 -4.70 -20.62 27.14
C ASP A 28 -5.96 -20.35 28.02
N GLY A 29 -6.84 -21.35 28.18
CA GLY A 29 -8.08 -21.22 28.97
C GLY A 29 -9.14 -20.31 28.35
N LYS A 30 -9.02 -19.99 27.06
CA LYS A 30 -9.96 -19.18 26.30
C LYS A 30 -10.51 -19.99 25.14
N LYS A 31 -11.82 -19.90 24.93
CA LYS A 31 -12.52 -20.45 23.78
C LYS A 31 -12.44 -19.43 22.65
N ILE A 32 -11.77 -19.80 21.57
CA ILE A 32 -11.57 -18.94 20.41
C ILE A 32 -12.47 -19.43 19.28
N THR A 33 -13.31 -18.54 18.77
CA THR A 33 -14.16 -18.79 17.59
C THR A 33 -13.72 -17.85 16.47
N GLU A 34 -13.21 -18.39 15.36
CA GLU A 34 -12.92 -17.58 14.16
C GLU A 34 -14.25 -17.25 13.44
N ILE A 35 -14.59 -15.96 13.37
CA ILE A 35 -15.83 -15.47 12.74
C ILE A 35 -15.60 -15.27 11.24
N LEU A 36 -14.52 -14.57 10.88
CA LEU A 36 -14.18 -14.24 9.49
C LEU A 36 -12.70 -14.51 9.26
N ARG A 37 -12.37 -15.02 8.07
CA ARG A 37 -10.99 -15.21 7.63
C ARG A 37 -10.85 -14.74 6.20
N PHE A 38 -10.03 -13.72 5.99
CA PHE A 38 -9.72 -13.21 4.66
C PHE A 38 -8.34 -13.69 4.23
N ASN A 39 -8.22 -14.06 2.95
CA ASN A 39 -6.93 -14.33 2.36
C ASN A 39 -6.17 -13.00 2.20
N ALA A 40 -4.91 -12.95 2.61
CA ALA A 40 -4.09 -11.73 2.47
C ALA A 40 -3.97 -11.28 1.00
N VAL A 41 -4.05 -12.22 0.06
CA VAL A 41 -4.05 -11.93 -1.37
C VAL A 41 -5.33 -11.21 -1.81
N GLU A 42 -6.49 -11.60 -1.28
CA GLU A 42 -7.78 -10.93 -1.59
C GLU A 42 -7.78 -9.50 -1.07
N VAL A 43 -7.34 -9.30 0.18
CA VAL A 43 -7.22 -7.97 0.78
C VAL A 43 -6.27 -7.10 -0.03
N PHE A 44 -5.15 -7.65 -0.50
CA PHE A 44 -4.23 -6.92 -1.36
C PHE A 44 -4.85 -6.54 -2.70
N PHE A 45 -5.51 -7.46 -3.40
CA PHE A 45 -6.14 -7.14 -4.68
C PHE A 45 -7.29 -6.14 -4.53
N ALA A 46 -8.05 -6.22 -3.44
CA ALA A 46 -9.07 -5.23 -3.12
C ALA A 46 -8.48 -3.84 -2.91
N GLY A 47 -7.25 -3.74 -2.42
CA GLY A 47 -6.51 -2.47 -2.35
C GLY A 47 -5.93 -2.07 -3.69
N PHE A 48 -5.24 -2.97 -4.37
CA PHE A 48 -4.37 -2.65 -5.50
C PHE A 48 -5.12 -2.41 -6.83
N ILE A 49 -6.19 -3.17 -7.10
CA ILE A 49 -6.92 -3.10 -8.38
C ILE A 49 -7.68 -1.77 -8.54
N PRO A 50 -8.43 -1.27 -7.53
CA PRO A 50 -9.16 -0.01 -7.65
C PRO A 50 -8.33 1.17 -8.18
N PRO A 51 -7.21 1.60 -7.56
CA PRO A 51 -6.44 2.75 -8.04
C PRO A 51 -5.84 2.53 -9.42
N LEU A 52 -5.50 1.29 -9.79
CA LEU A 52 -5.05 0.97 -11.15
C LEU A 52 -6.18 1.19 -12.17
N VAL A 53 -7.38 0.66 -11.89
CA VAL A 53 -8.56 0.83 -12.75
C VAL A 53 -8.95 2.31 -12.81
N GLY A 54 -8.95 3.02 -11.69
CA GLY A 54 -9.22 4.46 -11.62
C GLY A 54 -8.24 5.28 -12.45
N SER A 55 -6.95 4.98 -12.36
CA SER A 55 -5.91 5.68 -13.13
C SER A 55 -6.05 5.45 -14.62
N VAL A 56 -6.18 4.18 -15.04
CA VAL A 56 -6.30 3.82 -16.46
C VAL A 56 -7.60 4.36 -17.05
N SER A 57 -8.72 4.25 -16.33
CA SER A 57 -10.01 4.77 -16.80
C SER A 57 -10.02 6.29 -16.90
N ALA A 58 -9.48 7.03 -15.93
CA ALA A 58 -9.37 8.49 -15.99
C ALA A 58 -8.54 8.94 -17.20
N ILE A 59 -7.39 8.32 -17.44
CA ILE A 59 -6.54 8.64 -18.61
C ILE A 59 -7.25 8.27 -19.91
N ALA A 60 -7.89 7.10 -19.99
CA ALA A 60 -8.59 6.65 -21.19
C ALA A 60 -9.79 7.57 -21.54
N ILE A 61 -10.59 7.94 -20.54
CA ILE A 61 -11.73 8.86 -20.71
C ILE A 61 -11.22 10.21 -21.23
N ALA A 62 -10.17 10.76 -20.61
CA ALA A 62 -9.58 12.02 -21.05
C ALA A 62 -9.09 11.96 -22.50
N LEU A 63 -8.38 10.89 -22.87
CA LEU A 63 -7.83 10.75 -24.22
C LEU A 63 -8.91 10.53 -25.30
N ILE A 64 -10.02 9.86 -24.97
CA ILE A 64 -11.09 9.53 -25.93
C ILE A 64 -12.11 10.66 -26.05
N PHE A 65 -12.56 11.22 -24.93
CA PHE A 65 -13.70 12.13 -24.89
C PHE A 65 -13.30 13.61 -24.72
N HIS A 66 -12.17 13.89 -24.07
CA HIS A 66 -11.75 15.26 -23.74
C HIS A 66 -10.34 15.60 -24.25
N ASN A 67 -9.92 15.00 -25.38
CA ASN A 67 -8.57 15.14 -25.92
C ASN A 67 -8.19 16.60 -26.17
N ASP A 68 -9.11 17.38 -26.74
CA ASP A 68 -8.88 18.79 -27.03
C ASP A 68 -8.71 19.61 -25.74
N GLU A 69 -9.50 19.33 -24.71
CA GLU A 69 -9.44 20.06 -23.43
C GLU A 69 -8.15 19.81 -22.64
N ILE A 70 -7.53 18.64 -22.83
CA ILE A 70 -6.28 18.25 -22.18
C ILE A 70 -5.03 18.58 -23.00
N SER A 71 -5.11 18.60 -24.34
CA SER A 71 -3.94 18.79 -25.23
C SER A 71 -3.87 20.18 -25.89
N ASN A 72 -4.97 20.93 -25.88
CA ASN A 72 -5.10 22.25 -26.49
C ASN A 72 -5.38 23.32 -25.44
N TYR A 73 -4.58 23.35 -24.37
CA TYR A 73 -4.66 24.40 -23.36
C TYR A 73 -3.38 25.21 -23.30
N ASN A 74 -3.56 26.52 -23.10
CA ASN A 74 -2.46 27.41 -22.78
C ASN A 74 -2.29 27.41 -21.27
N TRP A 75 -1.06 27.18 -20.83
CA TRP A 75 -0.64 27.34 -19.46
C TRP A 75 0.27 28.57 -19.33
N GLN A 76 0.92 28.76 -18.18
CA GLN A 76 1.66 30.00 -17.84
C GLN A 76 2.57 30.53 -18.95
N CYS A 77 3.29 29.65 -19.65
CA CYS A 77 4.31 30.02 -20.64
C CYS A 77 3.94 29.58 -22.07
N GLY A 78 2.67 29.27 -22.33
CA GLY A 78 2.16 28.90 -23.65
C GLY A 78 1.59 27.48 -23.69
N ARG A 79 1.44 26.96 -24.91
CA ARG A 79 0.75 25.68 -25.18
C ARG A 79 1.55 24.49 -24.66
N ALA A 80 0.93 23.69 -23.78
CA ALA A 80 1.43 22.38 -23.39
C ALA A 80 1.02 21.34 -24.44
N ARG A 81 1.92 20.41 -24.79
CA ARG A 81 1.64 19.37 -25.80
C ARG A 81 1.23 18.06 -25.15
N LEU A 82 1.87 17.73 -24.03
CA LEU A 82 1.54 16.55 -23.25
C LEU A 82 0.77 16.96 -21.97
N PRO A 83 -0.45 16.45 -21.75
CA PRO A 83 -1.16 16.71 -20.50
C PRO A 83 -0.47 16.00 -19.34
N SER A 84 -0.30 16.71 -18.22
CA SER A 84 0.10 16.12 -16.95
C SER A 84 -1.04 15.27 -16.35
N LEU A 85 -0.74 14.33 -15.45
CA LEU A 85 -1.77 13.59 -14.70
C LEU A 85 -2.61 14.55 -13.86
N SER A 86 -1.95 15.50 -13.19
CA SER A 86 -2.61 16.57 -12.43
C SER A 86 -3.64 17.34 -13.29
N ARG A 87 -3.35 17.56 -14.58
CA ARG A 87 -4.29 18.17 -15.53
C ARG A 87 -5.46 17.25 -15.86
N ILE A 88 -5.20 15.97 -16.14
CA ILE A 88 -6.25 14.98 -16.47
C ILE A 88 -7.26 14.86 -15.32
N ILE A 89 -6.78 14.68 -14.09
CA ILE A 89 -7.64 14.52 -12.91
C ILE A 89 -8.29 15.83 -12.45
N ASN A 90 -8.03 16.94 -13.15
CA ASN A 90 -8.69 18.21 -12.90
C ASN A 90 -10.03 18.34 -13.63
N LEU A 91 -10.30 17.50 -14.63
CA LEU A 91 -11.59 17.42 -15.32
C LEU A 91 -12.62 16.69 -14.46
N SER A 92 -13.88 17.09 -14.51
CA SER A 92 -14.90 16.66 -13.55
C SER A 92 -15.22 15.17 -13.59
N VAL A 93 -15.26 14.55 -14.78
CA VAL A 93 -15.61 13.14 -14.93
C VAL A 93 -14.44 12.26 -14.47
N GLU A 94 -13.25 12.53 -15.00
CA GLU A 94 -12.00 11.86 -14.72
C GLU A 94 -11.65 11.92 -13.24
N ARG A 95 -11.83 13.10 -12.63
CA ARG A 95 -11.66 13.30 -11.20
C ARG A 95 -12.59 12.40 -10.39
N THR A 96 -13.85 12.28 -10.78
CA THR A 96 -14.83 11.48 -10.04
C THR A 96 -14.43 10.01 -10.03
N PHE A 97 -14.04 9.47 -11.20
CA PHE A 97 -13.50 8.11 -11.30
C PHE A 97 -12.23 7.95 -10.48
N TRP A 98 -11.27 8.86 -10.64
CA TRP A 98 -10.00 8.87 -9.92
C TRP A 98 -10.21 8.86 -8.40
N GLN A 99 -11.01 9.79 -7.86
CA GLN A 99 -11.28 9.92 -6.44
C GLN A 99 -12.01 8.70 -5.88
N LEU A 100 -13.05 8.21 -6.55
CA LEU A 100 -13.80 7.04 -6.09
C LEU A 100 -12.89 5.83 -5.87
N PHE A 101 -12.09 5.51 -6.88
CA PHE A 101 -11.22 4.34 -6.86
C PHE A 101 -9.98 4.53 -5.96
N LEU A 102 -9.41 5.74 -5.91
CA LEU A 102 -8.27 6.04 -5.05
C LEU A 102 -8.67 6.04 -3.57
N LEU A 103 -9.78 6.69 -3.20
CA LEU A 103 -10.23 6.79 -1.81
C LEU A 103 -10.72 5.45 -1.26
N PHE A 104 -11.30 4.58 -2.11
CA PHE A 104 -11.64 3.21 -1.72
C PHE A 104 -10.41 2.40 -1.27
N HIS A 105 -9.26 2.65 -1.88
CA HIS A 105 -8.01 1.95 -1.58
C HIS A 105 -7.32 2.42 -0.29
N VAL A 106 -7.55 3.67 0.15
CA VAL A 106 -6.94 4.27 1.35
C VAL A 106 -7.10 3.41 2.61
N PRO A 107 -8.30 2.97 3.03
CA PRO A 107 -8.45 2.17 4.25
C PRO A 107 -7.70 0.82 4.17
N ILE A 108 -7.63 0.21 2.99
CA ILE A 108 -6.92 -1.06 2.79
C ILE A 108 -5.41 -0.87 2.97
N ARG A 109 -4.88 0.28 2.52
CA ARG A 109 -3.48 0.65 2.73
C ARG A 109 -3.15 0.96 4.18
N VAL A 110 -4.09 1.52 4.94
CA VAL A 110 -3.92 1.66 6.39
C VAL A 110 -3.78 0.28 7.05
N ILE A 111 -4.59 -0.70 6.65
CA ILE A 111 -4.46 -2.10 7.13
C ILE A 111 -3.09 -2.67 6.75
N GLU A 112 -2.61 -2.44 5.53
CA GLU A 112 -1.28 -2.85 5.08
C GLU A 112 -0.17 -2.24 5.96
N LEU A 113 -0.22 -0.93 6.24
CA LEU A 113 0.75 -0.22 7.08
C LEU A 113 0.77 -0.78 8.51
N VAL A 114 -0.39 -0.98 9.12
CA VAL A 114 -0.51 -1.56 10.47
C VAL A 114 0.06 -2.98 10.50
N THR A 115 -0.29 -3.79 9.50
CA THR A 115 0.21 -5.17 9.36
C THR A 115 1.72 -5.19 9.15
N GLY A 116 2.24 -4.30 8.30
CA GLY A 116 3.67 -4.10 8.05
C GLY A 116 4.42 -3.71 9.32
N PHE A 117 3.89 -2.75 10.08
CA PHE A 117 4.49 -2.27 11.33
C PHE A 117 4.60 -3.36 12.40
N SER A 118 3.55 -4.17 12.57
CA SER A 118 3.56 -5.34 13.46
C SER A 118 4.53 -6.42 12.98
N ARG A 119 4.49 -6.74 11.68
CA ARG A 119 5.37 -7.73 11.04
C ARG A 119 6.85 -7.38 11.20
N TYR A 120 7.23 -6.13 10.95
CA TYR A 120 8.62 -5.68 11.09
C TYR A 120 9.12 -5.79 12.54
N LYS A 121 8.27 -5.57 13.54
CA LYS A 121 8.66 -5.79 14.95
C LYS A 121 8.97 -7.27 15.20
N ARG A 122 8.12 -8.16 14.69
CA ARG A 122 8.20 -9.60 14.95
C ARG A 122 9.33 -10.30 14.19
N LEU A 123 9.55 -9.93 12.94
CA LEU A 123 10.56 -10.55 12.05
C LEU A 123 11.92 -9.86 12.11
N ARG A 124 12.16 -9.02 13.12
CA ARG A 124 13.44 -8.33 13.28
C ARG A 124 14.58 -9.33 13.45
N ASN A 125 15.68 -9.12 12.72
CA ASN A 125 16.89 -9.92 12.89
C ASN A 125 17.47 -9.76 14.30
N ILE A 126 17.68 -10.88 14.99
CA ILE A 126 18.21 -10.94 16.36
C ILE A 126 19.69 -10.50 16.41
N HIS A 127 20.45 -10.71 15.34
CA HIS A 127 21.87 -10.39 15.28
C HIS A 127 22.16 -8.92 14.97
N TYR A 128 21.12 -8.09 14.77
CA TYR A 128 21.30 -6.69 14.44
C TYR A 128 21.54 -5.84 15.71
N THR A 129 22.73 -5.26 15.82
CA THR A 129 23.19 -4.53 17.01
C THR A 129 22.56 -3.16 17.19
N ARG A 130 22.18 -2.47 16.09
CA ARG A 130 21.65 -1.10 16.12
C ARG A 130 20.12 -1.06 16.25
N THR A 131 19.59 -1.66 17.30
CA THR A 131 18.14 -1.79 17.53
C THR A 131 17.37 -0.47 17.49
N VAL A 132 17.96 0.63 17.99
CA VAL A 132 17.36 1.97 17.99
C VAL A 132 17.09 2.47 16.57
N LEU A 133 18.06 2.32 15.65
CA LEU A 133 17.92 2.76 14.26
C LEU A 133 16.82 1.97 13.53
N TYR A 134 16.70 0.68 13.84
CA TYR A 134 15.62 -0.16 13.32
C TYR A 134 14.25 0.28 13.82
N GLU A 135 14.12 0.56 15.11
CA GLU A 135 12.87 1.05 15.68
C GLU A 135 12.48 2.41 15.10
N ILE A 136 13.42 3.34 14.97
CA ILE A 136 13.20 4.64 14.31
C ILE A 136 12.70 4.41 12.88
N SER A 137 13.35 3.54 12.11
CA SER A 137 12.95 3.23 10.73
C SER A 137 11.57 2.59 10.67
N ARG A 138 11.23 1.73 11.65
CA ARG A 138 9.90 1.10 11.75
C ARG A 138 8.81 2.13 12.03
N TYR A 139 9.05 3.09 12.92
CA TYR A 139 8.13 4.20 13.16
C TYR A 139 8.05 5.16 11.97
N ALA A 140 9.18 5.44 11.32
CA ALA A 140 9.22 6.24 10.10
C ALA A 140 8.39 5.58 8.98
N TYR A 141 8.54 4.27 8.75
CA TYR A 141 7.73 3.50 7.82
C TYR A 141 6.23 3.73 8.03
N PHE A 142 5.78 3.66 9.28
CA PHE A 142 4.36 3.79 9.63
C PHE A 142 3.86 5.24 9.52
N TYR A 143 4.50 6.19 10.21
CA TYR A 143 4.02 7.57 10.26
C TYR A 143 4.23 8.32 8.96
N VAL A 144 5.37 8.12 8.29
CA VAL A 144 5.62 8.73 6.98
C VAL A 144 4.74 8.07 5.91
N GLY A 145 4.48 6.77 5.99
CA GLY A 145 3.51 6.09 5.13
C GLY A 145 2.07 6.57 5.34
N LEU A 146 1.68 6.84 6.59
CA LEU A 146 0.37 7.42 6.88
C LEU A 146 0.27 8.85 6.31
N ALA A 147 1.32 9.66 6.47
CA ALA A 147 1.39 10.98 5.86
C ALA A 147 1.32 10.90 4.32
N GLU A 148 2.03 9.97 3.68
CA GLU A 148 1.93 9.69 2.24
C GLU A 148 0.47 9.47 1.82
N LEU A 149 -0.28 8.62 2.52
CA LEU A 149 -1.70 8.36 2.21
C LEU A 149 -2.60 9.57 2.41
N VAL A 150 -2.37 10.35 3.47
CA VAL A 150 -3.14 11.59 3.74
C VAL A 150 -2.90 12.61 2.63
N PHE A 151 -1.64 12.84 2.25
CA PHE A 151 -1.31 13.81 1.20
C PHE A 151 -1.68 13.31 -0.19
N LEU A 152 -1.64 12.00 -0.46
CA LEU A 152 -2.20 11.41 -1.69
C LEU A 152 -3.71 11.65 -1.78
N SER A 153 -4.43 11.49 -0.66
CA SER A 153 -5.87 11.74 -0.59
C SER A 153 -6.17 13.23 -0.77
N ALA A 154 -5.41 14.11 -0.10
CA ALA A 154 -5.55 15.56 -0.22
C ALA A 154 -5.26 16.05 -1.65
N LEU A 155 -4.21 15.53 -2.29
CA LEU A 155 -3.85 15.80 -3.69
C LEU A 155 -4.96 15.36 -4.66
N SER A 156 -5.64 14.26 -4.35
CA SER A 156 -6.76 13.75 -5.14
C SER A 156 -8.03 14.59 -4.98
N ILE A 157 -8.28 15.10 -3.77
CA ILE A 157 -9.48 15.91 -3.44
C ILE A 157 -9.34 17.35 -3.91
N VAL A 158 -8.19 17.98 -3.65
CA VAL A 158 -7.91 19.38 -3.98
C VAL A 158 -7.18 19.44 -5.30
N GLY A 159 -7.92 19.68 -6.38
CA GLY A 159 -7.37 19.88 -7.72
C GLY A 159 -6.91 21.31 -7.95
N GLU A 160 -6.35 21.54 -9.14
CA GLU A 160 -5.89 22.87 -9.56
C GLU A 160 -7.05 23.89 -9.67
N ARG A 161 -8.27 23.42 -9.98
CA ARG A 161 -9.48 24.27 -10.03
C ARG A 161 -9.83 24.89 -8.69
N GLU A 162 -9.64 24.15 -7.60
CA GLU A 162 -9.98 24.61 -6.26
C GLU A 162 -8.91 25.56 -5.73
N ASN A 163 -7.66 25.11 -5.75
CA ASN A 163 -6.52 25.92 -5.33
C ASN A 163 -5.21 25.33 -5.87
N ILE A 164 -4.67 25.96 -6.91
CA ILE A 164 -3.41 25.56 -7.54
C ILE A 164 -2.23 25.53 -6.57
N GLN A 165 -2.13 26.48 -5.62
CA GLN A 165 -1.02 26.53 -4.68
C GLN A 165 -1.07 25.35 -3.70
N MET A 166 -2.25 25.05 -3.15
CA MET A 166 -2.41 23.90 -2.26
C MET A 166 -2.17 22.58 -2.99
N HIS A 167 -2.66 22.44 -4.22
CA HIS A 167 -2.43 21.24 -5.03
C HIS A 167 -0.93 20.95 -5.21
N VAL A 168 -0.15 21.98 -5.59
CA VAL A 168 1.31 21.87 -5.74
C VAL A 168 2.00 21.56 -4.42
N ILE A 169 1.56 22.17 -3.30
CA ILE A 169 2.10 21.86 -1.96
C ILE A 169 1.85 20.39 -1.60
N PHE A 170 0.62 19.89 -1.77
CA PHE A 170 0.29 18.49 -1.50
C PHE A 170 1.07 17.54 -2.39
N PHE A 171 1.29 17.89 -3.66
CA PHE A 171 2.11 17.12 -4.58
C PHE A 171 3.55 16.94 -4.06
N TYR A 172 4.20 18.02 -3.60
CA TYR A 172 5.54 17.95 -3.04
C TYR A 172 5.62 17.18 -1.73
N ILE A 173 4.68 17.42 -0.81
CA ILE A 173 4.69 16.74 0.49
C ILE A 173 4.43 15.24 0.29
N PHE A 174 3.46 14.87 -0.57
CA PHE A 174 3.24 13.49 -0.98
C PHE A 174 4.52 12.84 -1.52
N GLY A 175 5.20 13.50 -2.46
CA GLY A 175 6.44 12.99 -3.05
C GLY A 175 7.56 12.77 -2.02
N PHE A 176 7.75 13.73 -1.09
CA PHE A 176 8.75 13.62 -0.03
C PHE A 176 8.41 12.52 0.98
N CYS A 177 7.14 12.44 1.41
CA CYS A 177 6.66 11.36 2.26
C CYS A 177 6.81 10.00 1.56
N GLY A 178 6.48 9.89 0.28
CA GLY A 178 6.65 8.68 -0.51
C GLY A 178 8.10 8.19 -0.51
N ILE A 179 9.07 9.09 -0.77
CA ILE A 179 10.51 8.74 -0.70
C ILE A 179 10.90 8.28 0.71
N GLY A 180 10.50 9.01 1.75
CA GLY A 180 10.79 8.65 3.13
C GLY A 180 10.21 7.28 3.51
N HIS A 181 8.98 6.99 3.10
CA HIS A 181 8.34 5.71 3.29
C HIS A 181 9.07 4.59 2.54
N MET A 182 9.43 4.79 1.26
CA MET A 182 10.16 3.79 0.46
C MET A 182 11.51 3.44 1.10
N LEU A 183 12.28 4.43 1.54
CA LEU A 183 13.57 4.23 2.20
C LEU A 183 13.42 3.49 3.53
N ALA A 184 12.45 3.89 4.36
CA ALA A 184 12.17 3.22 5.62
C ALA A 184 11.72 1.76 5.41
N ASN A 185 10.86 1.51 4.42
CA ASN A 185 10.40 0.17 4.04
C ASN A 185 11.56 -0.72 3.59
N ILE A 186 12.43 -0.23 2.69
CA ILE A 186 13.61 -0.98 2.22
C ILE A 186 14.54 -1.31 3.38
N PHE A 187 14.81 -0.34 4.25
CA PHE A 187 15.66 -0.56 5.43
C PHE A 187 15.08 -1.62 6.38
N CYS A 188 13.79 -1.49 6.71
CA CYS A 188 13.11 -2.49 7.53
C CYS A 188 13.11 -3.86 6.87
N HIS A 189 12.87 -3.93 5.55
CA HIS A 189 12.85 -5.16 4.77
C HIS A 189 14.21 -5.86 4.73
N ALA A 190 15.30 -5.12 4.54
CA ALA A 190 16.67 -5.64 4.53
C ALA A 190 16.99 -6.38 5.84
N HIS A 191 16.53 -5.84 6.98
CA HIS A 191 16.83 -6.36 8.30
C HIS A 191 15.75 -7.30 8.88
N SER A 192 14.77 -7.71 8.08
CA SER A 192 13.73 -8.63 8.51
C SER A 192 13.38 -9.69 7.46
N LEU A 193 12.77 -9.29 6.35
CA LEU A 193 12.24 -10.20 5.34
C LEU A 193 13.25 -10.70 4.32
N TYR A 194 14.41 -10.05 4.19
CA TYR A 194 15.43 -10.41 3.21
C TYR A 194 15.85 -11.89 3.26
N TYR A 195 15.88 -12.48 4.47
CA TYR A 195 16.30 -13.86 4.68
C TYR A 195 15.20 -14.90 4.37
N ILE A 196 13.99 -14.48 4.02
CA ILE A 196 12.85 -15.35 3.74
C ILE A 196 12.78 -15.65 2.23
N ASN A 197 13.48 -16.70 1.79
CA ASN A 197 13.50 -17.17 0.41
C ASN A 197 12.17 -17.87 0.02
N PRO A 198 11.75 -17.90 -1.27
CA PRO A 198 12.31 -17.20 -2.45
C PRO A 198 11.85 -15.74 -2.58
N TYR A 199 10.68 -15.41 -2.05
CA TYR A 199 9.99 -14.15 -2.37
C TYR A 199 10.55 -12.92 -1.63
N GLY A 200 11.21 -13.10 -0.48
CA GLY A 200 11.78 -11.98 0.28
C GLY A 200 12.91 -11.26 -0.45
N ARG A 201 13.77 -12.00 -1.17
CA ARG A 201 14.84 -11.42 -1.99
C ARG A 201 14.28 -10.75 -3.25
N LEU A 202 13.37 -11.43 -3.95
CA LEU A 202 12.73 -10.85 -5.14
C LEU A 202 12.05 -9.52 -4.81
N SER A 203 11.24 -9.47 -3.74
CA SER A 203 10.61 -8.23 -3.30
C SER A 203 11.62 -7.14 -2.94
N TYR A 204 12.74 -7.51 -2.32
CA TYR A 204 13.77 -6.55 -1.94
C TYR A 204 14.41 -5.88 -3.15
N TYR A 205 14.82 -6.67 -4.14
CA TYR A 205 15.44 -6.14 -5.36
C TYR A 205 14.47 -5.28 -6.16
N LEU A 206 13.21 -5.70 -6.31
CA LEU A 206 12.18 -4.90 -6.97
C LEU A 206 11.95 -3.56 -6.26
N LYS A 207 11.84 -3.56 -4.93
CA LYS A 207 11.69 -2.33 -4.14
C LYS A 207 12.86 -1.38 -4.32
N ILE A 208 14.10 -1.89 -4.34
CA ILE A 208 15.29 -1.07 -4.63
C ILE A 208 15.21 -0.48 -6.02
N ILE A 209 14.94 -1.28 -7.05
CA ILE A 209 14.88 -0.81 -8.44
C ILE A 209 13.84 0.30 -8.59
N PHE A 210 12.61 0.07 -8.13
CA PHE A 210 11.54 1.06 -8.26
C PHE A 210 11.80 2.32 -7.44
N SER A 211 12.31 2.18 -6.21
CA SER A 211 12.66 3.32 -5.37
C SER A 211 13.82 4.13 -5.95
N SER A 212 14.86 3.49 -6.47
CA SER A 212 15.99 4.17 -7.13
C SER A 212 15.53 4.96 -8.36
N LEU A 213 14.71 4.36 -9.23
CA LEU A 213 14.16 5.05 -10.39
C LEU A 213 13.26 6.23 -9.96
N TYR A 214 12.45 6.07 -8.92
CA TYR A 214 11.60 7.13 -8.39
C TYR A 214 12.44 8.31 -7.87
N ILE A 215 13.45 8.03 -7.03
CA ILE A 215 14.36 9.04 -6.48
C ILE A 215 15.13 9.76 -7.58
N LEU A 216 15.55 9.06 -8.64
CA LEU A 216 16.23 9.68 -9.79
C LEU A 216 15.28 10.57 -10.61
N SER A 217 14.01 10.20 -10.74
CA SER A 217 13.01 11.01 -11.46
C SER A 217 12.60 12.28 -10.72
N ALA A 218 12.61 12.27 -9.38
CA ALA A 218 12.17 13.39 -8.56
C ALA A 218 12.91 14.73 -8.83
N PRO A 219 14.25 14.80 -8.86
CA PRO A 219 14.95 16.05 -9.18
C PRO A 219 14.73 16.50 -10.63
N VAL A 220 14.55 15.56 -11.57
CA VAL A 220 14.21 15.89 -12.97
C VAL A 220 12.84 16.53 -13.03
N LEU A 221 11.86 15.99 -12.32
CA LEU A 221 10.51 16.52 -12.22
C LEU A 221 10.51 17.94 -11.63
N VAL A 222 11.19 18.15 -10.50
CA VAL A 222 11.29 19.46 -9.85
C VAL A 222 12.01 20.46 -10.75
N GLY A 223 13.12 20.05 -11.37
CA GLY A 223 13.89 20.89 -12.30
C GLY A 223 13.06 21.31 -13.50
N ALA A 224 12.36 20.37 -14.13
CA ALA A 224 11.48 20.61 -15.27
C ALA A 224 10.34 21.59 -14.91
N PHE A 225 9.73 21.43 -13.73
CA PHE A 225 8.72 22.36 -13.24
C PHE A 225 9.28 23.77 -13.03
N ILE A 226 10.45 23.91 -12.41
CA ILE A 226 11.11 25.21 -12.18
C ILE A 226 11.50 25.87 -13.51
N LEU A 227 12.08 25.13 -14.45
CA LEU A 227 12.47 25.65 -15.77
C LEU A 227 11.25 26.17 -16.53
N TYR A 228 10.15 25.43 -16.49
CA TYR A 228 8.90 25.87 -17.08
C TYR A 228 8.38 27.16 -16.41
N TRP A 229 8.30 27.18 -15.07
CA TRP A 229 7.71 28.30 -14.33
C TRP A 229 8.55 29.58 -14.30
N LYS A 230 9.88 29.46 -14.25
CA LYS A 230 10.79 30.59 -14.08
C LYS A 230 11.44 31.05 -15.38
N GLN A 231 11.70 30.13 -16.30
CA GLN A 231 12.40 30.43 -17.56
C GLN A 231 11.50 30.30 -18.79
N CYS A 232 10.22 29.95 -18.61
CA CYS A 232 9.27 29.77 -19.71
C CYS A 232 9.75 28.85 -20.84
N ILE A 233 10.50 27.81 -20.47
CA ILE A 233 10.92 26.77 -21.40
C ILE A 233 9.75 25.80 -21.63
N THR A 234 9.08 25.90 -22.77
CA THR A 234 7.82 25.18 -23.05
C THR A 234 7.96 23.65 -23.02
N TRP A 235 9.04 23.09 -23.58
CA TRP A 235 9.29 21.64 -23.58
C TRP A 235 9.53 21.07 -22.17
N ALA A 236 9.92 21.91 -21.20
CA ALA A 236 10.13 21.46 -19.83
C ALA A 236 8.82 20.99 -19.18
N TYR A 237 7.65 21.50 -19.63
CA TYR A 237 6.37 20.99 -19.18
C TYR A 237 6.12 19.54 -19.59
N ASP A 238 6.46 19.19 -20.83
CA ASP A 238 6.27 17.84 -21.35
C ASP A 238 7.18 16.86 -20.58
N VAL A 239 8.40 17.26 -20.22
CA VAL A 239 9.30 16.47 -19.36
C VAL A 239 8.73 16.30 -17.96
N PHE A 240 8.19 17.36 -17.37
CA PHE A 240 7.49 17.30 -16.07
C PHE A 240 6.34 16.28 -16.12
N ALA A 241 5.49 16.35 -17.14
CA ALA A 241 4.36 15.43 -17.31
C ALA A 241 4.84 13.97 -17.44
N ILE A 242 5.87 13.69 -18.26
CA ILE A 242 6.46 12.35 -18.37
C ILE A 242 6.96 11.85 -17.01
N CYS A 243 7.71 12.67 -16.28
CA CYS A 243 8.21 12.30 -14.97
C CYS A 243 7.08 12.05 -13.96
N GLU A 244 5.96 12.77 -14.05
CA GLU A 244 4.78 12.53 -13.21
C GLU A 244 4.15 11.16 -13.51
N TYR A 245 3.93 10.82 -14.79
CA TYR A 245 3.45 9.47 -15.17
C TYR A 245 4.39 8.38 -14.68
N CYS A 246 5.69 8.53 -14.90
CA CYS A 246 6.70 7.58 -14.44
C CYS A 246 6.70 7.47 -12.91
N GLY A 247 6.62 8.58 -12.18
CA GLY A 247 6.57 8.61 -10.73
C GLY A 247 5.36 7.85 -10.18
N VAL A 248 4.16 8.12 -10.71
CA VAL A 248 2.94 7.40 -10.31
C VAL A 248 3.04 5.91 -10.60
N PHE A 249 3.50 5.53 -11.79
CA PHE A 249 3.71 4.12 -12.15
C PHE A 249 4.70 3.43 -11.21
N LEU A 250 5.86 4.04 -10.96
CA LEU A 250 6.89 3.50 -10.06
C LEU A 250 6.38 3.38 -8.62
N ASN A 251 5.56 4.33 -8.16
CA ASN A 251 4.95 4.26 -6.83
C ASN A 251 3.96 3.09 -6.73
N ILE A 252 3.11 2.90 -7.75
CA ILE A 252 2.20 1.75 -7.84
C ILE A 252 3.00 0.44 -7.85
N CYS A 253 4.05 0.33 -8.65
CA CYS A 253 4.90 -0.87 -8.71
C CYS A 253 5.60 -1.15 -7.38
N PHE A 254 6.09 -0.11 -6.69
CA PHE A 254 6.73 -0.24 -5.38
C PHE A 254 5.75 -0.84 -4.35
N HIS A 255 4.56 -0.27 -4.22
CA HIS A 255 3.54 -0.78 -3.30
C HIS A 255 2.98 -2.14 -3.74
N GLY A 256 2.95 -2.41 -5.04
CA GLY A 256 2.62 -3.71 -5.61
C GLY A 256 3.56 -4.83 -5.15
N CYS A 257 4.80 -4.52 -4.77
CA CYS A 257 5.74 -5.49 -4.20
C CYS A 257 5.24 -6.09 -2.88
N ALA A 258 4.31 -5.42 -2.18
CA ALA A 258 3.71 -5.94 -0.96
C ALA A 258 3.02 -7.30 -1.17
N PHE A 259 2.61 -7.64 -2.39
CA PHE A 259 2.12 -8.98 -2.74
C PHE A 259 3.10 -10.08 -2.33
N PHE A 260 4.39 -9.93 -2.66
CA PHE A 260 5.44 -10.91 -2.34
C PHE A 260 5.77 -10.98 -0.84
N ASP A 261 5.46 -9.90 -0.13
CA ASP A 261 5.69 -9.74 1.30
C ASP A 261 4.67 -10.45 2.17
N ILE A 262 3.40 -10.48 1.73
CA ILE A 262 2.27 -10.98 2.51
C ILE A 262 1.79 -12.36 2.05
N ARG A 263 1.98 -12.70 0.77
CA ARG A 263 1.48 -13.95 0.17
C ARG A 263 1.95 -15.15 1.00
N TYR A 264 1.01 -15.96 1.44
CA TYR A 264 1.18 -17.16 2.29
C TYR A 264 1.79 -16.93 3.68
N LYS A 265 2.08 -15.68 4.07
CA LYS A 265 2.73 -15.31 5.35
C LYS A 265 1.78 -14.62 6.33
N VAL A 266 0.70 -14.05 5.82
CA VAL A 266 -0.30 -13.28 6.56
C VAL A 266 -1.66 -13.94 6.41
N CYS A 267 -2.41 -13.99 7.51
CA CYS A 267 -3.81 -14.36 7.53
C CYS A 267 -4.56 -13.32 8.34
N PHE A 268 -5.63 -12.78 7.77
CA PHE A 268 -6.51 -11.86 8.48
C PHE A 268 -7.66 -12.67 9.06
N SER A 269 -7.81 -12.70 10.38
CA SER A 269 -8.92 -13.39 11.04
C SER A 269 -9.56 -12.51 12.09
N VAL A 270 -10.88 -12.40 12.08
CA VAL A 270 -11.67 -11.82 13.17
C VAL A 270 -12.07 -12.94 14.10
N ARG A 271 -11.77 -12.78 15.39
CA ARG A 271 -11.97 -13.83 16.40
C ARG A 271 -12.84 -13.32 17.54
N HIS A 272 -13.78 -14.16 17.95
CA HIS A 272 -14.48 -14.02 19.22
C HIS A 272 -13.73 -14.80 20.28
N ILE A 273 -13.39 -14.13 21.38
CA ILE A 273 -12.64 -14.73 22.48
C ILE A 273 -13.55 -14.74 23.70
N GLU A 274 -13.91 -15.93 24.15
CA GLU A 274 -14.67 -16.13 25.39
C GLU A 274 -13.74 -16.73 26.46
N PRO A 275 -13.72 -16.20 27.68
CA PRO A 275 -13.09 -16.91 28.78
C PRO A 275 -13.83 -18.24 29.00
N VAL A 276 -13.09 -19.35 29.08
CA VAL A 276 -13.69 -20.60 29.54
C VAL A 276 -14.07 -20.39 30.99
N LYS A 277 -15.37 -20.26 31.29
CA LYS A 277 -15.84 -20.25 32.68
C LYS A 277 -15.47 -21.61 33.28
N ASN A 278 -14.39 -21.65 34.06
CA ASN A 278 -14.27 -22.67 35.09
C ASN A 278 -15.54 -22.57 35.93
N LYS A 279 -16.25 -23.69 36.11
CA LYS A 279 -17.50 -23.77 36.89
C LYS A 279 -17.33 -23.44 38.39
N GLU A 280 -16.21 -22.88 38.81
CA GLU A 280 -15.97 -22.40 40.17
C GLU A 280 -15.36 -21.00 40.13
N LYS A 281 -16.06 -20.06 40.78
CA LYS A 281 -15.73 -18.64 41.02
C LYS A 281 -16.24 -17.66 39.97
N GLU A 282 -17.52 -17.36 40.13
CA GLU A 282 -18.26 -16.28 39.52
C GLU A 282 -17.88 -14.92 40.15
N GLN A 283 -17.36 -13.99 39.35
CA GLN A 283 -17.51 -12.55 39.57
C GLN A 283 -17.40 -11.82 38.21
N PRO A 284 -18.21 -10.76 37.96
CA PRO A 284 -18.37 -10.20 36.62
C PRO A 284 -17.36 -9.07 36.36
N GLU A 285 -16.56 -9.19 35.30
CA GLU A 285 -15.78 -8.07 34.74
C GLU A 285 -16.11 -7.83 33.25
N PRO A 286 -15.96 -6.60 32.75
CA PRO A 286 -16.66 -6.13 31.56
C PRO A 286 -16.06 -6.68 30.26
N LYS A 287 -16.96 -6.98 29.31
CA LYS A 287 -16.65 -7.47 27.95
C LYS A 287 -15.68 -6.53 27.22
N LYS A 288 -14.44 -6.97 27.02
CA LYS A 288 -13.50 -6.37 26.06
C LYS A 288 -13.53 -7.16 24.76
N VAL A 289 -14.02 -6.52 23.70
CA VAL A 289 -13.80 -6.99 22.32
C VAL A 289 -12.35 -6.63 21.98
N SER A 290 -11.44 -7.61 21.93
CA SER A 290 -10.09 -7.42 21.43
C SER A 290 -10.00 -7.85 19.97
N VAL A 291 -9.51 -6.96 19.12
CA VAL A 291 -9.14 -7.28 17.74
C VAL A 291 -7.71 -7.82 17.79
N ASP A 292 -7.56 -9.13 17.91
CA ASP A 292 -6.25 -9.78 17.88
C ASP A 292 -5.90 -10.24 16.46
N ILE A 293 -4.93 -9.57 15.83
CA ILE A 293 -4.34 -9.97 14.55
C ILE A 293 -3.30 -11.07 14.81
N GLU A 294 -3.70 -12.35 14.77
CA GLU A 294 -2.75 -13.47 14.89
C GLU A 294 -2.20 -13.87 13.51
N LEU A 295 -0.95 -13.51 13.25
CA LEU A 295 -0.21 -13.89 12.06
C LEU A 295 0.40 -15.30 12.24
N ARG A 296 -0.19 -16.36 11.67
CA ARG A 296 0.36 -17.73 11.78
C ARG A 296 1.52 -17.94 10.79
N ASN A 297 2.70 -18.32 11.29
CA ASN A 297 3.81 -18.77 10.44
C ASN A 297 3.48 -20.16 9.87
N ARG A 298 3.40 -20.30 8.54
CA ARG A 298 3.71 -21.58 7.89
C ARG A 298 5.19 -21.54 7.52
N ALA A 299 6.03 -22.00 8.43
CA ALA A 299 7.35 -22.49 8.07
C ALA A 299 7.20 -23.99 7.80
N HIS A 300 7.77 -24.44 6.68
CA HIS A 300 7.84 -25.81 6.16
C HIS A 300 6.73 -26.26 5.21
N GLY A 301 7.21 -26.78 4.08
CA GLY A 301 6.55 -27.02 2.80
C GLY A 301 7.50 -26.55 1.70
#